data_AF-A0A7G1G6Q3-F1
#
_entry.id   AF-A0A7G1G6Q3-F1
#
_cell.length_a   1.000
_cell.length_b   1.000
_cell.length_c   1.000
_cell.angle_alpha   90.00
_cell.angle_beta   90.00
_cell.angle_gamma   90.00
#
_symmetry.space_group_name_H-M   'P 1'
#
loop_
_entity.id
_entity.type
_entity.pdbx_description
1 polymer ?
#
loop_
_entity_poly.entity_id
_entity_poly.type
_entity_poly.pdbx_seq_one_letter_code
_entity_poly.pdbx_strand_id
1 'polypeptide(L)'
;MKKLYIILFILITLSTFSGTFRVKAENMFGSDKYYVLKGNAEIKKDNITINTNEATISLVDDDWRNLESLNTKIKTDTFEASSNKIKFDMKTEKGVLNGKVITIIKVDDSSLSIYCDSMNIDNKNKKYSGISDTLIEIYKDDYIIKTKKFEYNETSKKLILTGDVNIKNDVKKMSMKSQKAIFNTDTNEVTGENVSITLKIKDEEKNNTQDTK
;
A
#
# COMPACT_ATOMS: atom_id res chain seq x y z
N MET A 1 -23.23 -46.92 -23.94
CA MET A 1 -22.05 -46.77 -24.84
C MET A 1 -22.43 -45.72 -25.88
N LYS A 2 -21.72 -44.63 -26.16
CA LYS A 2 -20.38 -44.14 -25.81
C LYS A 2 -20.49 -42.63 -25.53
N LYS A 3 -19.67 -42.18 -24.59
CA LYS A 3 -19.30 -40.78 -24.33
C LYS A 3 -18.87 -40.13 -25.65
N LEU A 4 -19.41 -38.95 -26.00
CA LEU A 4 -18.73 -38.04 -26.91
C LEU A 4 -18.57 -36.70 -26.22
N TYR A 5 -17.34 -36.24 -26.24
CA TYR A 5 -16.76 -35.35 -25.25
C TYR A 5 -17.18 -33.91 -25.45
N ILE A 6 -17.47 -33.28 -24.33
CA ILE A 6 -17.28 -31.85 -24.08
C ILE A 6 -15.86 -31.50 -24.52
N ILE A 7 -15.71 -30.85 -25.67
CA ILE A 7 -14.53 -30.08 -26.03
C ILE A 7 -15.01 -28.67 -26.28
N LEU A 8 -15.38 -28.00 -25.19
CA LEU A 8 -15.36 -26.56 -25.12
C LEU A 8 -13.88 -26.19 -25.10
N PHE A 9 -13.33 -25.95 -26.28
CA PHE A 9 -12.01 -25.37 -26.47
C PHE A 9 -12.08 -23.95 -25.92
N ILE A 10 -11.93 -23.83 -24.60
CA ILE A 10 -11.63 -22.58 -23.91
C ILE A 10 -10.21 -22.22 -24.39
N LEU A 11 -10.17 -21.58 -25.57
CA LEU A 11 -9.03 -20.83 -26.03
C LEU A 11 -8.99 -19.60 -25.13
N ILE A 12 -8.42 -19.75 -23.93
CA ILE A 12 -7.94 -18.60 -23.16
C ILE A 12 -6.83 -18.03 -24.04
N THR A 13 -7.20 -17.07 -24.88
CA THR A 13 -6.26 -16.16 -25.49
C THR A 13 -5.59 -15.45 -24.32
N LEU A 14 -4.42 -15.95 -23.92
CA LEU A 14 -3.45 -15.20 -23.15
C LEU A 14 -3.09 -14.01 -24.02
N SER A 15 -3.87 -12.93 -23.91
CA SER A 15 -3.54 -11.64 -24.49
C SER A 15 -2.24 -11.20 -23.84
N THR A 16 -1.11 -11.48 -24.48
CA THR A 16 0.19 -10.97 -24.05
C THR A 16 0.17 -9.48 -24.33
N PHE A 17 -0.33 -8.71 -23.37
CA PHE A 17 -0.25 -7.27 -23.38
C PHE A 17 1.23 -6.90 -23.28
N SER A 18 1.82 -6.58 -24.44
CA SER A 18 3.20 -6.08 -24.52
C SER A 18 3.19 -4.63 -24.05
N GLY A 19 3.45 -4.41 -22.76
CA GLY A 19 3.67 -3.09 -22.20
C GLY A 19 5.10 -2.63 -22.42
N THR A 20 5.29 -1.40 -22.87
CA THR A 20 6.62 -0.78 -22.96
C THR A 20 6.83 0.16 -21.78
N PHE A 21 7.97 0.05 -21.09
CA PHE A 21 8.40 1.06 -20.13
C PHE A 21 9.54 1.90 -20.73
N ARG A 22 9.58 3.18 -20.36
CA ARG A 22 10.60 4.14 -20.78
C ARG A 22 11.53 4.43 -19.63
N VAL A 23 12.80 4.62 -19.94
CA VAL A 23 13.85 4.89 -18.96
C VAL A 23 14.59 6.15 -19.36
N LYS A 24 14.84 7.03 -18.39
CA LYS A 24 15.73 8.18 -18.50
C LYS A 24 16.74 8.11 -17.36
N ALA A 25 18.02 8.26 -17.66
CA ALA A 25 19.11 8.30 -16.67
C ALA A 25 20.29 9.10 -17.26
N GLU A 26 21.22 9.54 -16.42
CA GLU A 26 22.44 10.21 -16.87
C GLU A 26 23.43 9.22 -17.50
N ASN A 27 23.57 8.04 -16.89
CA ASN A 27 24.50 7.01 -17.33
C ASN A 27 23.82 5.64 -17.35
N MET A 28 24.25 4.80 -18.29
CA MET A 28 23.81 3.43 -18.42
C MET A 28 25.01 2.52 -18.69
N PHE A 29 25.08 1.39 -18.01
CA PHE A 29 25.92 0.26 -18.40
C PHE A 29 25.09 -1.02 -18.40
N GLY A 30 25.40 -1.97 -19.28
CA GLY A 30 24.60 -3.17 -19.36
C GLY A 30 25.22 -4.28 -20.17
N SER A 31 24.47 -5.36 -20.27
CA SER A 31 24.72 -6.55 -21.07
C SER A 31 23.40 -7.04 -21.66
N ASP A 32 23.43 -8.19 -22.33
CA ASP A 32 22.23 -8.83 -22.87
C ASP A 32 21.18 -9.21 -21.80
N LYS A 33 21.57 -9.25 -20.51
CA LYS A 33 20.70 -9.70 -19.41
C LYS A 33 20.29 -8.62 -18.42
N TYR A 34 21.01 -7.50 -18.38
CA TYR A 34 20.74 -6.44 -17.42
C TYR A 34 21.21 -5.07 -17.92
N TYR A 35 20.54 -4.02 -17.44
CA TYR A 35 20.98 -2.65 -17.52
C TYR A 35 21.01 -2.04 -16.13
N VAL A 36 22.08 -1.34 -15.80
CA VAL A 36 22.19 -0.52 -14.60
C VAL A 36 22.15 0.94 -15.01
N LEU A 37 21.29 1.69 -14.33
CA LEU A 37 20.95 3.07 -14.57
C LEU A 37 21.50 3.90 -13.41
N LYS A 38 22.21 4.99 -13.71
CA LYS A 38 22.82 5.87 -12.70
C LYS A 38 22.55 7.33 -13.00
N GLY A 39 22.36 8.10 -11.92
CA GLY A 39 22.13 9.54 -11.97
C GLY A 39 20.67 9.86 -12.31
N ASN A 40 19.89 10.17 -11.27
CA ASN A 40 18.49 10.60 -11.34
C ASN A 40 17.64 9.79 -12.33
N ALA A 41 17.69 8.46 -12.21
CA ALA A 41 16.97 7.54 -13.06
C ALA A 41 15.44 7.66 -12.84
N GLU A 42 14.71 7.83 -13.94
CA GLU A 42 13.26 7.83 -14.02
C GLU A 42 12.80 6.67 -14.92
N ILE A 43 12.00 5.77 -14.37
CA ILE A 43 11.40 4.63 -15.08
C ILE A 43 9.90 4.84 -15.12
N LYS A 44 9.30 4.86 -16.31
CA LYS A 44 7.86 5.11 -16.53
C LYS A 44 7.20 4.00 -17.32
N LYS A 45 6.09 3.47 -16.81
CA LYS A 45 5.21 2.51 -17.52
C LYS A 45 3.76 2.87 -17.22
N ASP A 46 2.99 3.21 -18.25
CA ASP A 46 1.58 3.63 -18.09
C ASP A 46 1.45 4.74 -17.02
N ASN A 47 0.72 4.48 -15.93
CA ASN A 47 0.59 5.41 -14.80
C ASN A 47 1.66 5.23 -13.69
N ILE A 48 2.55 4.24 -13.82
CA ILE A 48 3.63 3.98 -12.85
C ILE A 48 4.85 4.83 -13.19
N THR A 49 5.34 5.58 -12.20
CA THR A 49 6.63 6.28 -12.25
C THR A 49 7.50 5.86 -11.08
N ILE A 50 8.74 5.47 -11.36
CA ILE A 50 9.75 5.09 -10.36
C ILE A 50 10.95 6.02 -10.52
N ASN A 51 11.32 6.72 -9.44
CA ASN A 51 12.45 7.64 -9.39
C ASN A 51 13.49 7.17 -8.38
N THR A 52 14.76 7.18 -8.79
CA THR A 52 15.88 6.69 -7.98
C THR A 52 17.22 7.20 -8.50
N ASN A 53 18.26 7.16 -7.66
CA ASN A 53 19.62 7.48 -8.09
C ASN A 53 20.28 6.32 -8.83
N GLU A 54 19.90 5.08 -8.51
CA GLU A 54 20.45 3.87 -9.13
C GLU A 54 19.41 2.76 -9.23
N ALA A 55 19.29 2.12 -10.39
CA ALA A 55 18.42 0.97 -10.60
C ALA A 55 19.08 -0.07 -11.50
N THR A 56 18.76 -1.33 -11.28
CA THR A 56 19.07 -2.44 -12.19
C THR A 56 17.77 -2.97 -12.78
N ILE A 57 17.72 -3.05 -14.10
CA ILE A 57 16.64 -3.70 -14.86
C ILE A 57 17.21 -4.98 -15.46
N SER A 58 16.50 -6.10 -15.35
CA SER A 58 16.98 -7.41 -15.79
C SER A 58 15.89 -8.26 -16.45
N LEU A 59 16.33 -9.20 -17.28
CA LEU A 59 15.47 -10.19 -17.92
C LEU A 59 14.95 -11.24 -16.91
N VAL A 60 13.69 -11.62 -17.08
CA VAL A 60 13.08 -12.82 -16.49
C VAL A 60 12.24 -13.48 -17.58
N ASP A 61 12.56 -14.72 -17.94
CA ASP A 61 11.94 -15.45 -19.04
C ASP A 61 11.95 -14.65 -20.37
N ASP A 62 13.13 -14.11 -20.72
CA ASP A 62 13.38 -13.28 -21.90
C ASP A 62 12.60 -11.94 -21.98
N ASP A 63 11.84 -11.58 -20.93
CA ASP A 63 11.17 -10.30 -20.81
C ASP A 63 11.95 -9.35 -19.89
N TRP A 64 12.14 -8.10 -20.32
CA TRP A 64 12.64 -7.03 -19.44
C TRP A 64 11.57 -6.66 -18.42
N ARG A 65 11.68 -7.18 -17.20
CA ARG A 65 10.61 -7.00 -16.21
C ARG A 65 11.06 -6.85 -14.78
N ASN A 66 12.23 -7.33 -14.39
CA ASN A 66 12.68 -7.21 -13.00
C ASN A 66 13.42 -5.90 -12.79
N LEU A 67 12.91 -5.04 -11.91
CA LEU A 67 13.53 -3.80 -11.48
C LEU A 67 13.93 -3.92 -10.00
N GLU A 68 15.19 -3.64 -9.72
CA GLU A 68 15.74 -3.57 -8.36
C GLU A 68 16.43 -2.23 -8.17
N SER A 69 16.19 -1.56 -7.03
CA SER A 69 16.73 -0.22 -6.79
C SER A 69 16.84 0.09 -5.31
N LEU A 70 17.69 1.06 -4.97
CA LEU A 70 17.87 1.62 -3.63
C LEU A 70 17.33 3.05 -3.56
N ASN A 71 16.86 3.48 -2.38
CA ASN A 71 16.39 4.84 -2.10
C ASN A 71 15.37 5.34 -3.14
N THR A 72 14.33 4.55 -3.34
CA THR A 72 13.40 4.71 -4.46
C THR A 72 12.11 5.39 -4.02
N LYS A 73 11.55 6.20 -4.93
CA LYS A 73 10.16 6.66 -4.88
C LYS A 73 9.37 6.02 -6.01
N ILE A 74 8.23 5.40 -5.72
CA ILE A 74 7.29 4.88 -6.69
C ILE A 74 5.96 5.64 -6.58
N LYS A 75 5.35 5.94 -7.71
CA LYS A 75 4.09 6.68 -7.79
C LYS A 75 3.18 6.09 -8.86
N THR A 76 1.89 6.09 -8.56
CA THR A 76 0.77 5.84 -9.47
C THR A 76 -0.28 6.94 -9.28
N ASP A 77 -1.47 6.80 -9.89
CA ASP A 77 -2.53 7.81 -9.76
C ASP A 77 -3.01 8.00 -8.31
N THR A 78 -3.12 6.90 -7.57
CA THR A 78 -3.67 6.83 -6.21
C THR A 78 -2.62 6.50 -5.14
N PHE A 79 -1.44 6.03 -5.51
CA PHE A 79 -0.44 5.51 -4.59
C PHE A 79 0.90 6.21 -4.77
N GLU A 80 1.52 6.65 -3.68
CA GLU A 80 2.89 7.14 -3.66
C GLU A 80 3.64 6.50 -2.48
N ALA A 81 4.84 5.99 -2.72
CA ALA A 81 5.65 5.40 -1.66
C ALA A 81 7.14 5.66 -1.85
N SER A 82 7.85 5.69 -0.74
CA SER A 82 9.32 5.74 -0.70
C SER A 82 9.86 4.62 0.19
N SER A 83 11.04 4.11 -0.14
CA SER A 83 11.71 3.05 0.62
C SER A 83 13.21 2.99 0.34
N ASN A 84 13.96 2.33 1.22
CA ASN A 84 15.39 2.11 1.03
C ASN A 84 15.68 1.12 -0.09
N LYS A 85 14.80 0.13 -0.33
CA LYS A 85 14.96 -0.88 -1.37
C LYS A 85 13.62 -1.21 -2.02
N ILE A 86 13.61 -1.35 -3.33
CA ILE A 86 12.48 -1.90 -4.08
C ILE A 86 12.94 -3.09 -4.91
N LYS A 87 12.06 -4.09 -5.00
CA LYS A 87 12.05 -5.09 -6.05
C LYS A 87 10.68 -5.08 -6.71
N PHE A 88 10.61 -4.83 -8.01
CA PHE A 88 9.35 -4.64 -8.71
C PHE A 88 9.35 -5.35 -10.07
N ASP A 89 8.27 -6.03 -10.36
CA ASP A 89 8.05 -6.71 -11.63
C ASP A 89 7.16 -5.85 -12.52
N MET A 90 7.74 -5.28 -13.58
CA MET A 90 7.09 -4.34 -14.49
C MET A 90 5.94 -4.97 -15.29
N LYS A 91 5.90 -6.31 -15.43
CA LYS A 91 4.87 -7.02 -16.20
C LYS A 91 3.64 -7.31 -15.36
N THR A 92 3.84 -7.80 -14.14
CA THR A 92 2.76 -8.11 -13.19
C THR A 92 2.36 -6.93 -12.33
N GLU A 93 3.19 -5.88 -12.30
CA GLU A 93 3.05 -4.68 -11.47
C GLU A 93 2.98 -5.01 -9.97
N LYS A 94 3.76 -6.02 -9.59
CA LYS A 94 3.91 -6.49 -8.22
C LYS A 94 5.30 -6.18 -7.72
N GLY A 95 5.43 -5.87 -6.44
CA GLY A 95 6.74 -5.65 -5.86
C GLY A 95 6.74 -5.62 -4.36
N VAL A 96 7.95 -5.46 -3.82
CA VAL A 96 8.20 -5.35 -2.39
C VAL A 96 9.08 -4.13 -2.15
N LEU A 97 8.58 -3.22 -1.30
CA LEU A 97 9.34 -2.13 -0.72
C LEU A 97 9.88 -2.58 0.63
N ASN A 98 11.15 -2.29 0.91
CA ASN A 98 11.81 -2.68 2.16
C ASN A 98 12.65 -1.53 2.72
N GLY A 99 12.68 -1.47 4.05
CA GLY A 99 13.48 -0.54 4.83
C GLY A 99 12.87 0.86 4.82
N LYS A 100 12.26 1.24 5.96
CA LYS A 100 11.61 2.54 6.17
C LYS A 100 10.65 2.90 5.03
N VAL A 101 9.60 2.10 4.88
CA VAL A 101 8.57 2.34 3.87
C VAL A 101 7.61 3.42 4.37
N ILE A 102 7.50 4.50 3.61
CA ILE A 102 6.53 5.57 3.82
C ILE A 102 5.60 5.57 2.61
N THR A 103 4.30 5.51 2.84
CA THR A 103 3.30 5.39 1.77
C THR A 103 2.14 6.35 2.01
N ILE A 104 1.65 6.94 0.93
CA ILE A 104 0.43 7.75 0.89
C ILE A 104 -0.49 7.13 -0.17
N ILE A 105 -1.72 6.82 0.22
CA ILE A 105 -2.76 6.32 -0.68
C ILE A 105 -3.92 7.30 -0.67
N LYS A 106 -4.33 7.80 -1.84
CA LYS A 106 -5.50 8.66 -1.98
C LYS A 106 -6.78 7.85 -1.75
N VAL A 107 -7.65 8.36 -0.90
CA VAL A 107 -8.95 7.76 -0.60
C VAL A 107 -9.99 8.87 -0.72
N ASP A 108 -10.58 8.99 -1.91
CA ASP A 108 -11.58 9.99 -2.27
C ASP A 108 -11.08 11.42 -1.91
N ASP A 109 -11.72 12.11 -0.97
CA ASP A 109 -11.34 13.47 -0.54
C ASP A 109 -10.25 13.49 0.55
N SER A 110 -9.65 12.36 0.86
CA SER A 110 -8.69 12.18 1.96
C SER A 110 -7.49 11.31 1.56
N SER A 111 -6.64 10.97 2.53
CA SER A 111 -5.52 10.06 2.30
C SER A 111 -5.24 9.14 3.48
N LEU A 112 -4.64 8.00 3.18
CA LEU A 112 -4.10 7.05 4.12
C LEU A 112 -2.58 7.18 4.11
N SER A 113 -1.98 7.59 5.22
CA SER A 113 -0.51 7.62 5.37
C SER A 113 -0.06 6.42 6.19
N ILE A 114 0.87 5.61 5.67
CA ILE A 114 1.33 4.36 6.26
C ILE A 114 2.85 4.37 6.41
N TYR A 115 3.33 3.96 7.59
CA TYR A 115 4.74 3.81 7.93
C TYR A 115 5.01 2.37 8.37
N CYS A 116 5.84 1.63 7.65
CA CYS A 116 6.16 0.23 7.95
C CYS A 116 7.58 -0.17 7.53
N ASP A 117 8.01 -1.38 7.89
CA ASP A 117 9.34 -1.89 7.52
C ASP A 117 9.36 -2.50 6.12
N SER A 118 8.27 -3.19 5.74
CA SER A 118 8.12 -3.83 4.44
C SER A 118 6.68 -3.72 3.94
N MET A 119 6.52 -3.49 2.64
CA MET A 119 5.22 -3.43 1.97
C MET A 119 5.24 -4.21 0.65
N ASN A 120 4.28 -5.11 0.47
CA ASN A 120 3.97 -5.71 -0.83
C ASN A 120 2.98 -4.83 -1.59
N ILE A 121 3.23 -4.68 -2.88
CA ILE A 121 2.41 -3.93 -3.82
C ILE A 121 1.84 -4.92 -4.86
N ASP A 122 0.55 -4.81 -5.13
CA ASP A 122 -0.11 -5.34 -6.33
C ASP A 122 -0.91 -4.19 -6.96
N ASN A 123 -0.25 -3.43 -7.84
CA ASN A 123 -0.83 -2.21 -8.40
C ASN A 123 -2.02 -2.52 -9.32
N LYS A 124 -1.95 -3.62 -10.07
CA LYS A 124 -3.02 -4.04 -10.98
C LYS A 124 -4.31 -4.32 -10.23
N ASN A 125 -4.22 -4.97 -9.07
CA ASN A 125 -5.39 -5.27 -8.24
C ASN A 125 -5.66 -4.21 -7.17
N LYS A 126 -4.84 -3.15 -7.10
CA LYS A 126 -4.90 -2.09 -6.06
C LYS A 126 -4.96 -2.66 -4.65
N LYS A 127 -4.09 -3.64 -4.39
CA LYS A 127 -3.92 -4.29 -3.08
C LYS A 127 -2.53 -4.03 -2.55
N TYR A 128 -2.47 -3.69 -1.27
CA TYR A 128 -1.21 -3.42 -0.57
C TYR A 128 -1.24 -4.11 0.77
N SER A 129 -0.12 -4.67 1.20
CA SER A 129 0.00 -5.28 2.52
C SER A 129 1.35 -4.95 3.10
N GLY A 130 1.44 -4.85 4.43
CA GLY A 130 2.70 -4.53 5.07
C GLY A 130 2.84 -5.17 6.43
N ILE A 131 4.09 -5.19 6.88
CA ILE A 131 4.54 -5.77 8.14
C ILE A 131 5.60 -4.87 8.76
N SER A 132 5.67 -4.86 10.08
CA SER A 132 6.77 -4.28 10.84
C SER A 132 7.14 -5.16 12.03
N ASP A 133 8.43 -5.21 12.36
CA ASP A 133 8.91 -5.88 13.58
C ASP A 133 8.41 -5.14 14.83
N THR A 134 8.30 -3.81 14.72
CA THR A 134 7.74 -2.93 15.76
C THR A 134 6.23 -2.75 15.57
N LEU A 135 5.73 -1.56 15.31
CA LEU A 135 4.33 -1.33 14.94
C LEU A 135 4.30 -0.46 13.71
N ILE A 136 3.47 -0.87 12.76
CA ILE A 136 3.05 -0.05 11.63
C ILE A 136 2.23 1.11 12.19
N GLU A 137 2.52 2.32 11.74
CA GLU A 137 1.69 3.49 12.03
C GLU A 137 0.89 3.87 10.80
N ILE A 138 -0.42 4.03 10.96
CA ILE A 138 -1.34 4.38 9.90
C ILE A 138 -2.17 5.58 10.36
N TYR A 139 -2.24 6.61 9.52
CA TYR A 139 -2.97 7.85 9.78
C TYR A 139 -4.07 8.03 8.73
N LYS A 140 -5.29 8.30 9.20
CA LYS A 140 -6.46 8.60 8.37
C LYS A 140 -7.34 9.60 9.10
N ASP A 141 -7.46 10.81 8.56
CA ASP A 141 -8.16 11.92 9.21
C ASP A 141 -7.66 12.10 10.67
N ASP A 142 -8.57 12.07 11.66
CA ASP A 142 -8.25 12.14 13.08
C ASP A 142 -7.87 10.79 13.72
N TYR A 143 -7.80 9.71 12.93
CA TYR A 143 -7.46 8.37 13.41
C TYR A 143 -5.96 8.10 13.32
N ILE A 144 -5.43 7.61 14.44
CA ILE A 144 -4.08 7.03 14.54
C ILE A 144 -4.27 5.54 14.82
N ILE A 145 -3.75 4.71 13.92
CA ILE A 145 -3.87 3.26 13.96
C ILE A 145 -2.47 2.67 14.08
N LYS A 146 -2.28 1.73 15.02
CA LYS A 146 -1.07 0.93 15.16
C LYS A 146 -1.40 -0.55 15.04
N THR A 147 -0.55 -1.32 14.36
CA THR A 147 -0.74 -2.76 14.13
C THR A 147 0.59 -3.43 13.76
N LYS A 148 0.70 -4.76 13.85
CA LYS A 148 1.85 -5.53 13.34
C LYS A 148 1.78 -5.76 11.84
N LYS A 149 0.58 -5.98 11.31
CA LYS A 149 0.31 -6.25 9.89
C LYS A 149 -0.90 -5.48 9.41
N PHE A 150 -0.90 -5.12 8.13
CA PHE A 150 -2.09 -4.63 7.46
C PHE A 150 -2.26 -5.24 6.06
N GLU A 151 -3.52 -5.26 5.60
CA GLU A 151 -3.88 -5.46 4.20
C GLU A 151 -4.90 -4.39 3.82
N TYR A 152 -4.69 -3.72 2.70
CA TYR A 152 -5.57 -2.69 2.16
C TYR A 152 -5.98 -3.03 0.73
N ASN A 153 -7.25 -2.84 0.43
CA ASN A 153 -7.84 -3.02 -0.89
C ASN A 153 -8.63 -1.75 -1.24
N GLU A 154 -8.19 -1.02 -2.26
CA GLU A 154 -8.82 0.24 -2.68
C GLU A 154 -10.26 0.03 -3.18
N THR A 155 -10.55 -1.09 -3.84
CA THR A 155 -11.90 -1.37 -4.37
C THR A 155 -12.90 -1.61 -3.25
N SER A 156 -12.54 -2.39 -2.24
CA SER A 156 -13.45 -2.64 -1.10
C SER A 156 -13.35 -1.59 -0.01
N LYS A 157 -12.39 -0.65 -0.09
CA LYS A 157 -12.13 0.39 0.91
C LYS A 157 -11.90 -0.19 2.32
N LYS A 158 -11.34 -1.40 2.40
CA LYS A 158 -11.14 -2.14 3.67
C LYS A 158 -9.67 -2.20 4.00
N LEU A 159 -9.34 -1.71 5.19
CA LEU A 159 -8.05 -1.86 5.85
C LEU A 159 -8.19 -2.93 6.94
N ILE A 160 -7.63 -4.10 6.69
CA ILE A 160 -7.56 -5.21 7.63
C ILE A 160 -6.29 -5.04 8.45
N LEU A 161 -6.43 -5.11 9.78
CA LEU A 161 -5.37 -4.89 10.77
C LEU A 161 -5.23 -6.16 11.60
N THR A 162 -4.00 -6.63 11.83
CA THR A 162 -3.76 -7.87 12.58
C THR A 162 -2.51 -7.77 13.44
N GLY A 163 -2.63 -8.20 14.69
CA GLY A 163 -1.57 -8.23 15.70
C GLY A 163 -1.42 -6.88 16.40
N ASP A 164 -1.67 -6.85 17.71
CA ASP A 164 -1.55 -5.67 18.57
C ASP A 164 -2.21 -4.40 18.01
N VAL A 165 -3.46 -4.53 17.56
CA VAL A 165 -4.19 -3.44 16.92
C VAL A 165 -4.60 -2.42 17.97
N ASN A 166 -4.20 -1.16 17.78
CA ASN A 166 -4.60 -0.01 18.59
C ASN A 166 -5.12 1.10 17.67
N ILE A 167 -6.37 1.50 17.84
CA ILE A 167 -7.00 2.58 17.08
C ILE A 167 -7.36 3.70 18.06
N LYS A 168 -6.91 4.92 17.78
CA LYS A 168 -7.15 6.09 18.60
C LYS A 168 -7.76 7.20 17.75
N ASN A 169 -8.75 7.91 18.30
CA ASN A 169 -9.26 9.15 17.74
C ASN A 169 -9.44 10.16 18.88
N ASP A 170 -8.59 11.19 18.91
CA ASP A 170 -8.56 12.17 19.99
C ASP A 170 -9.68 13.20 19.92
N VAL A 171 -10.27 13.43 18.75
CA VAL A 171 -11.42 14.32 18.56
C VAL A 171 -12.68 13.66 19.13
N LYS A 172 -12.89 12.38 18.77
CA LYS A 172 -14.00 11.53 19.26
C LYS A 172 -13.74 10.94 20.65
N LYS A 173 -12.59 11.24 21.26
CA LYS A 173 -12.16 10.75 22.58
C LYS A 173 -12.31 9.23 22.75
N MET A 174 -11.93 8.49 21.71
CA MET A 174 -12.06 7.04 21.61
C MET A 174 -10.67 6.40 21.51
N SER A 175 -10.48 5.29 22.22
CA SER A 175 -9.37 4.36 21.98
C SER A 175 -9.89 2.93 21.99
N MET A 176 -9.38 2.10 21.08
CA MET A 176 -9.75 0.70 20.90
C MET A 176 -8.49 -0.14 20.81
N LYS A 177 -8.44 -1.26 21.54
CA LYS A 177 -7.44 -2.32 21.39
C LYS A 177 -8.12 -3.60 20.93
N SER A 178 -7.48 -4.36 20.04
CA SER A 178 -7.99 -5.64 19.54
C SER A 178 -6.85 -6.51 18.99
N GLN A 179 -7.13 -7.80 18.76
CA GLN A 179 -6.19 -8.68 18.04
C GLN A 179 -6.29 -8.52 16.52
N LYS A 180 -7.50 -8.22 16.05
CA LYS A 180 -7.81 -8.00 14.64
C LYS A 180 -8.92 -6.97 14.52
N ALA A 181 -8.80 -6.10 13.53
CA ALA A 181 -9.85 -5.15 13.18
C ALA A 181 -9.94 -4.96 11.67
N ILE A 182 -11.12 -4.54 11.21
CA ILE A 182 -11.36 -4.06 9.87
C ILE A 182 -11.82 -2.61 10.00
N PHE A 183 -11.08 -1.70 9.38
CA PHE A 183 -11.40 -0.28 9.28
C PHE A 183 -11.87 0.01 7.86
N ASN A 184 -13.09 0.54 7.71
CA ASN A 184 -13.59 1.03 6.43
C ASN A 184 -13.06 2.45 6.21
N THR A 185 -12.24 2.64 5.18
CA THR A 185 -11.56 3.93 4.94
C THR A 185 -12.46 5.00 4.34
N ASP A 186 -13.65 4.63 3.88
CA ASP A 186 -14.67 5.54 3.34
C ASP A 186 -15.62 6.00 4.45
N THR A 187 -16.20 5.05 5.20
CA THR A 187 -17.20 5.33 6.24
C THR A 187 -16.62 5.58 7.64
N ASN A 188 -15.33 5.32 7.84
CA ASN A 188 -14.66 5.31 9.16
C ASN A 188 -15.26 4.30 10.17
N GLU A 189 -16.02 3.32 9.70
CA GLU A 189 -16.56 2.24 10.52
C GLU A 189 -15.47 1.24 10.92
N VAL A 190 -15.57 0.70 12.14
CA VAL A 190 -14.61 -0.26 12.68
C VAL A 190 -15.32 -1.49 13.19
N THR A 191 -14.89 -2.67 12.74
CA THR A 191 -15.27 -3.97 13.30
C THR A 191 -14.03 -4.61 13.91
N GLY A 192 -14.12 -5.19 15.11
CA GLY A 192 -12.99 -5.81 15.78
C GLY A 192 -13.32 -7.12 16.47
N GLU A 193 -12.30 -7.95 16.67
CA GLU A 193 -12.36 -9.22 17.40
C GLU A 193 -11.53 -9.09 18.70
N ASN A 194 -12.07 -9.58 19.83
CA ASN A 194 -11.46 -9.46 21.17
C ASN A 194 -11.15 -8.00 21.56
N VAL A 195 -12.20 -7.18 21.60
CA VAL A 195 -12.10 -5.71 21.70
C VAL A 195 -12.11 -5.22 23.14
N SER A 196 -11.23 -4.28 23.46
CA SER A 196 -11.31 -3.40 24.62
C SER A 196 -11.43 -1.96 24.15
N ILE A 197 -12.52 -1.27 24.49
CA ILE A 197 -12.79 0.11 24.09
C ILE A 197 -12.81 1.06 25.29
N THR A 198 -12.32 2.27 25.10
CA THR A 198 -12.42 3.37 26.06
C THR A 198 -13.03 4.57 25.35
N LEU A 199 -14.10 5.11 25.93
CA LEU A 199 -14.83 6.28 25.46
C LEU A 199 -14.85 7.31 26.59
N LYS A 200 -14.46 8.56 26.33
CA LYS A 200 -14.61 9.64 27.30
C LYS A 200 -15.83 10.49 26.99
N ILE A 201 -16.63 10.75 28.01
CA ILE A 201 -17.75 11.67 27.97
C ILE A 201 -17.24 13.02 28.47
N LYS A 202 -17.64 14.13 27.84
CA LYS A 202 -17.43 15.47 28.41
C LYS A 202 -18.56 15.73 29.39
N ASP A 203 -18.24 16.06 30.63
CA ASP A 203 -19.22 16.66 31.53
C ASP A 203 -19.46 18.10 31.07
N GLU A 204 -20.71 18.47 30.84
CA GLU A 204 -21.07 19.88 30.64
C GLU A 204 -20.85 20.61 31.97
N GLU A 205 -19.94 21.60 31.99
CA GLU A 205 -19.87 22.56 33.09
C GLU A 205 -21.23 23.26 33.18
N LYS A 206 -22.03 22.86 34.17
CA LYS A 206 -23.19 23.64 34.59
C LYS A 206 -22.66 24.97 35.12
N ASN A 207 -22.68 25.99 34.27
CA ASN A 207 -22.62 27.38 34.70
C ASN A 207 -23.83 27.64 35.61
N ASN A 208 -23.65 27.40 36.91
CA ASN A 208 -24.49 27.97 37.93
C ASN A 208 -24.19 29.47 37.95
N THR A 209 -24.86 30.23 37.09
CA THR A 209 -25.04 31.66 37.30
C THR A 209 -25.85 31.79 38.59
N GLN A 210 -25.17 31.99 39.71
CA GLN A 210 -25.82 32.50 40.90
C GLN A 210 -26.25 33.94 40.58
N ASP A 211 -27.55 34.10 40.33
CA ASP A 211 -28.22 35.39 40.47
C ASP A 211 -28.03 35.87 41.93
N THR A 212 -27.03 36.72 42.15
CA THR A 212 -27.01 37.58 43.32
C THR A 212 -27.80 38.84 43.02
N LYS A 213 -28.84 39.00 43.85
CA LYS A 213 -29.80 40.11 43.98
C LYS A 213 -29.20 41.50 43.93
#